data_AF-A0A8T4M5B6-F1
#
_entry.id   AF-A0A8T4M5B6-F1
#
_cell.length_a   1.000
_cell.length_b   1.000
_cell.length_c   1.000
_cell.angle_alpha   90.00
_cell.angle_beta   90.00
_cell.angle_gamma   90.00
#
_symmetry.space_group_name_H-M   'P 1'
#
loop_
_entity.id
_entity.type
_entity.pdbx_description
1 polymer ?
#
loop_
_entity_poly.entity_id
_entity_poly.type
_entity_poly.pdbx_seq_one_letter_code
_entity_poly.pdbx_strand_id
1 'polypeptide(L)'
;MKPNKKIYDNQKDVWKEASKYLDSILSKCNSIKEAYVWASLAEEKFGIYDEPYRGQTCSDIDLVLVMNEPVNIPKEWNFTNVEKSWFDLYHLGYFEYQGNKHQIDGLIVIPSKHNLNKMQEALKGRSKKLI
;
A
#
# COMPACT_ATOMS: atom_id res chain seq x y z
N MET A 1 -9.08 20.47 -4.90
CA MET A 1 -8.94 19.64 -6.12
C MET A 1 -7.69 18.77 -5.96
N LYS A 2 -7.63 17.56 -6.52
CA LYS A 2 -6.38 16.77 -6.52
C LYS A 2 -5.44 17.37 -7.57
N PRO A 3 -4.16 17.66 -7.26
CA PRO A 3 -3.25 18.24 -8.24
C PRO A 3 -2.94 17.25 -9.36
N ASN A 4 -2.45 17.80 -10.47
CA ASN A 4 -1.91 17.01 -11.56
C ASN A 4 -0.75 16.15 -11.05
N LYS A 5 -0.62 14.97 -11.66
CA LYS A 5 0.41 13.99 -11.32
C LYS A 5 1.22 13.68 -12.57
N LYS A 6 2.52 13.93 -12.50
CA LYS A 6 3.51 13.46 -13.48
C LYS A 6 3.80 11.99 -13.22
N ILE A 7 3.29 11.13 -14.10
CA ILE A 7 3.52 9.68 -14.07
C ILE A 7 4.96 9.38 -14.46
N TYR A 8 5.62 8.44 -13.78
CA TYR A 8 6.94 7.98 -14.20
C TYR A 8 6.86 7.25 -15.55
N ASP A 9 7.79 7.54 -16.46
CA ASP A 9 7.76 6.99 -17.82
C ASP A 9 7.92 5.46 -17.85
N ASN A 10 8.68 4.89 -16.91
CA ASN A 10 8.96 3.45 -16.84
C ASN A 10 8.26 2.78 -15.65
N GLN A 11 6.94 2.67 -15.69
CA GLN A 11 6.13 2.02 -14.63
C GLN A 11 6.54 0.56 -14.35
N LYS A 12 7.09 -0.14 -15.34
CA LYS A 12 7.58 -1.52 -15.16
C LYS A 12 8.79 -1.57 -14.23
N ASP A 13 9.70 -0.61 -14.35
CA ASP A 13 10.85 -0.48 -13.48
C ASP A 13 10.44 -0.07 -12.06
N VAL A 14 9.56 0.93 -11.94
CA VAL A 14 8.95 1.31 -10.65
C VAL A 14 8.34 0.09 -9.96
N TRP A 15 7.54 -0.70 -10.67
CA TRP A 15 6.93 -1.91 -10.13
C TRP A 15 7.98 -2.91 -9.64
N LYS A 16 9.01 -3.18 -10.44
CA LYS A 16 10.08 -4.13 -10.09
C LYS A 16 10.84 -3.71 -8.84
N GLU A 17 11.19 -2.43 -8.72
CA GLU A 17 11.90 -1.93 -7.54
C GLU A 17 11.00 -1.90 -6.31
N ALA A 18 9.77 -1.41 -6.47
CA ALA A 18 8.79 -1.37 -5.39
C ALA A 18 8.45 -2.78 -4.89
N SER A 19 8.18 -3.75 -5.78
CA SER A 19 7.84 -5.12 -5.37
C SER A 19 8.98 -5.77 -4.57
N LYS A 20 10.23 -5.60 -5.02
CA LYS A 20 11.41 -6.09 -4.30
C LYS A 20 11.53 -5.46 -2.91
N TYR A 21 11.27 -4.16 -2.80
CA TYR A 21 11.28 -3.48 -1.50
C TYR A 21 10.14 -3.95 -0.59
N LEU A 22 8.93 -4.10 -1.14
CA LEU A 22 7.76 -4.58 -0.41
C LEU A 22 7.97 -6.01 0.10
N ASP A 23 8.57 -6.91 -0.68
CA ASP A 23 8.92 -8.26 -0.21
C ASP A 23 9.80 -8.23 1.06
N SER A 24 10.72 -7.27 1.15
CA SER A 24 11.55 -7.07 2.35
C SER A 24 10.78 -6.57 3.57
N ILE A 25 9.66 -5.87 3.36
CA ILE A 25 8.75 -5.46 4.44
C ILE A 25 7.86 -6.64 4.85
N LEU A 26 7.26 -7.33 3.87
CA LEU A 26 6.35 -8.44 4.08
C LEU A 26 7.02 -9.59 4.83
N SER A 27 8.27 -9.92 4.49
CA SER A 27 9.05 -10.98 5.14
C SER A 27 9.27 -10.79 6.65
N LYS A 28 9.06 -9.58 7.19
CA LYS A 28 9.16 -9.30 8.63
C LYS A 28 7.90 -9.70 9.41
N CYS A 29 6.79 -9.95 8.74
CA CYS A 29 5.54 -10.34 9.37
C CYS A 29 5.10 -11.74 8.91
N ASN A 30 5.23 -12.71 9.81
CA ASN A 30 4.81 -14.09 9.58
C ASN A 30 3.29 -14.29 9.57
N SER A 31 2.53 -13.26 9.94
CA SER A 31 1.07 -13.32 10.08
C SER A 31 0.34 -12.81 8.83
N ILE A 32 1.05 -12.52 7.73
CA ILE A 32 0.40 -12.18 6.47
C ILE A 32 -0.05 -13.45 5.76
N LYS A 33 -1.34 -13.53 5.43
CA LYS A 33 -1.93 -14.58 4.60
C LYS A 33 -1.86 -14.23 3.12
N GLU A 34 -2.22 -12.99 2.78
CA GLU A 34 -2.26 -12.49 1.40
C GLU A 34 -1.82 -11.02 1.39
N ALA A 35 -1.17 -10.61 0.31
CA ALA A 35 -0.73 -9.23 0.12
C ALA A 35 -1.06 -8.72 -1.29
N TYR A 36 -1.59 -7.50 -1.37
CA TYR A 36 -1.97 -6.87 -2.63
C TYR A 36 -1.45 -5.44 -2.67
N VAL A 37 -0.83 -5.04 -3.78
CA VAL A 37 -0.67 -3.62 -4.11
C VAL A 37 -1.97 -3.15 -4.74
N TRP A 38 -2.45 -1.99 -4.30
CA TRP A 38 -3.70 -1.38 -4.79
C TRP A 38 -3.45 -0.01 -5.44
N ALA A 39 -4.42 0.43 -6.24
CA ALA A 39 -4.51 1.76 -6.83
C ALA A 39 -3.26 2.17 -7.64
N SER A 40 -2.63 3.32 -7.34
CA SER A 40 -1.73 4.02 -8.27
C SER A 40 -0.58 3.16 -8.79
N LEU A 41 0.07 2.38 -7.93
CA LEU A 41 1.19 1.52 -8.34
C LEU A 41 0.71 0.29 -9.13
N ALA A 42 -0.41 -0.31 -8.72
CA ALA A 42 -0.99 -1.46 -9.43
C ALA A 42 -1.55 -1.09 -10.82
N GLU A 43 -2.13 0.11 -10.93
CA GLU A 43 -2.73 0.65 -12.16
C GLU A 43 -1.72 1.33 -13.10
N GLU A 44 -0.41 1.28 -12.81
CA GLU A 44 0.65 1.90 -13.63
C GLU A 44 0.47 3.41 -13.79
N LYS A 45 0.01 4.05 -12.70
CA LYS A 45 -0.19 5.50 -12.58
C LYS A 45 0.65 6.06 -11.44
N PHE A 46 1.80 5.46 -11.13
CA PHE A 46 2.66 5.93 -10.03
C PHE A 46 3.48 7.14 -10.46
N GLY A 47 3.62 8.13 -9.60
CA GLY A 47 4.27 9.38 -9.99
C GLY A 47 4.29 10.45 -8.90
N ILE A 48 4.67 11.65 -9.31
CA ILE A 48 4.92 12.81 -8.46
C ILE A 48 3.82 13.85 -8.73
N TYR A 49 3.29 14.47 -7.67
CA TYR A 49 2.35 15.57 -7.80
C TYR A 49 3.09 16.87 -8.14
N ASP A 50 2.50 17.68 -9.02
CA ASP A 50 3.10 18.98 -9.39
C ASP A 50 3.12 19.96 -8.21
N GLU A 51 2.19 19.78 -7.26
CA GLU A 51 2.12 20.51 -5.99
C GLU A 51 1.83 19.55 -4.83
N PRO A 52 2.24 19.86 -3.59
CA PRO A 52 1.95 19.01 -2.45
C PRO A 52 0.44 18.78 -2.26
N TYR A 53 0.03 17.51 -2.18
CA TYR A 53 -1.34 17.10 -1.88
C TYR A 53 -1.39 16.47 -0.50
N ARG A 54 -2.12 17.09 0.44
CA ARG A 54 -2.23 16.61 1.84
C ARG A 54 -0.85 16.41 2.51
N GLY A 55 0.11 17.27 2.20
CA GLY A 55 1.47 17.19 2.73
C GLY A 55 2.39 16.20 2.02
N GLN A 56 1.92 15.50 0.98
CA GLN A 56 2.73 14.59 0.18
C GLN A 56 3.01 15.15 -1.21
N THR A 57 4.24 15.00 -1.69
CA THR A 57 4.65 15.37 -3.06
C THR A 57 4.58 14.20 -4.03
N CYS A 58 4.42 12.97 -3.52
CA CYS A 58 4.56 11.75 -4.29
C CYS A 58 3.32 10.85 -4.10
N SER A 59 3.08 9.93 -5.04
CA SER A 59 2.06 8.89 -4.86
C SER A 59 2.43 7.99 -3.68
N ASP A 60 1.44 7.64 -2.88
CA ASP A 60 1.49 6.59 -1.88
C ASP A 60 1.43 5.19 -2.52
N ILE A 61 1.98 4.21 -1.81
CA ILE A 61 1.80 2.80 -2.07
C ILE A 61 0.74 2.28 -1.10
N ASP A 62 -0.43 1.93 -1.63
CA ASP A 62 -1.47 1.24 -0.89
C ASP A 62 -1.20 -0.27 -0.88
N LEU A 63 -0.86 -0.82 0.28
CA LEU A 63 -0.58 -2.23 0.48
C LEU A 63 -1.68 -2.87 1.35
N VAL A 64 -2.54 -3.67 0.74
CA VAL A 64 -3.59 -4.41 1.45
C VAL A 64 -3.02 -5.73 1.96
N LEU A 65 -3.11 -5.94 3.28
CA LEU A 65 -2.52 -7.09 3.97
C LEU A 65 -3.62 -7.87 4.70
N VAL A 66 -3.95 -9.06 4.20
CA VAL A 66 -4.88 -9.96 4.86
C VAL A 66 -4.11 -10.78 5.88
N MET A 67 -4.51 -10.72 7.15
CA MET A 67 -3.78 -11.33 8.25
C MET A 67 -4.32 -12.74 8.56
N ASN A 68 -3.42 -13.65 8.97
CA ASN A 68 -3.76 -14.86 9.70
C ASN A 68 -4.11 -14.51 11.15
N GLU A 69 -4.95 -15.37 11.76
CA GLU A 69 -5.31 -15.25 13.17
C GLU A 69 -4.65 -16.39 13.97
N PRO A 70 -4.04 -16.12 15.14
CA PRO A 70 -3.97 -14.82 15.82
C PRO A 70 -3.07 -13.80 15.13
N VAL A 71 -3.45 -12.53 15.20
CA VAL A 71 -2.76 -11.43 14.50
C VAL A 71 -1.53 -10.97 15.27
N ASN A 72 -0.38 -10.92 14.60
CA ASN A 72 0.85 -10.33 15.13
C ASN A 72 1.40 -9.26 14.16
N ILE A 73 1.07 -7.99 14.42
CA ILE A 73 1.54 -6.86 13.62
C ILE A 73 2.93 -6.41 14.13
N PRO A 74 3.92 -6.21 13.25
CA PRO A 74 5.23 -5.69 13.64
C PRO A 74 5.12 -4.35 14.36
N LYS A 75 5.90 -4.16 15.43
CA LYS A 75 5.82 -2.95 16.28
C LYS A 75 6.22 -1.68 15.55
N GLU A 76 7.04 -1.80 14.51
CA GLU A 76 7.46 -0.70 13.66
C GLU A 76 6.34 -0.20 12.73
N TRP A 77 5.25 -0.95 12.55
CA TRP A 77 4.10 -0.50 11.78
C TRP A 77 3.21 0.35 12.66
N ASN A 78 3.09 1.63 12.29
CA ASN A 78 2.43 2.62 13.14
C ASN A 78 0.97 2.75 12.77
N PHE A 79 0.07 2.42 13.69
CA PHE A 79 -1.36 2.64 13.48
C PHE A 79 -1.67 4.14 13.37
N THR A 80 -2.44 4.53 12.36
CA THR A 80 -2.74 5.94 12.06
C THR A 80 -4.02 6.46 12.72
N ASN A 81 -4.66 5.66 13.58
CA ASN A 81 -6.00 5.91 14.15
C ASN A 81 -7.13 6.00 13.13
N VAL A 82 -6.89 5.59 11.88
CA VAL A 82 -7.94 5.49 10.85
C VAL A 82 -8.42 4.04 10.78
N GLU A 83 -9.64 3.82 11.26
CA GLU A 83 -10.37 2.56 11.10
C GLU A 83 -11.43 2.71 10.02
N LYS A 84 -11.55 1.70 9.16
CA LYS A 84 -12.59 1.60 8.15
C LYS A 84 -13.28 0.25 8.29
N SER A 85 -14.47 0.15 7.70
CA SER A 85 -15.28 -1.07 7.75
C SER A 85 -14.59 -2.33 7.21
N TRP A 86 -13.51 -2.19 6.43
CA TRP A 86 -12.80 -3.31 5.82
C TRP A 86 -11.29 -3.32 6.05
N PHE A 87 -10.72 -2.32 6.74
CA PHE A 87 -9.31 -2.29 7.10
C PHE A 87 -9.03 -1.29 8.24
N ASP A 88 -7.89 -1.49 8.90
CA ASP A 88 -7.22 -0.52 9.74
C ASP A 88 -5.99 0.03 9.00
N LEU A 89 -5.75 1.34 9.06
CA LEU A 89 -4.65 1.98 8.33
C LEU A 89 -3.40 2.12 9.18
N TYR A 90 -2.28 1.63 8.65
CA TYR A 90 -0.96 1.69 9.26
C TYR A 90 0.03 2.39 8.31
N HIS A 91 1.01 3.09 8.90
CA HIS A 91 2.18 3.58 8.19
C HIS A 91 3.32 2.56 8.29
N LEU A 92 3.78 2.07 7.14
CA LEU A 92 4.77 0.99 7.04
C LEU A 92 6.18 1.50 6.72
N GLY A 93 6.31 2.80 6.43
CA GLY A 93 7.55 3.46 6.07
C GLY A 93 7.49 4.14 4.71
N TYR A 94 8.64 4.20 4.04
CA TYR A 94 8.80 4.89 2.77
C TYR A 94 9.57 4.03 1.76
N PHE A 95 9.09 4.04 0.52
CA PHE A 95 9.82 3.55 -0.64
C PHE A 95 10.47 4.75 -1.34
N GLU A 96 11.75 4.66 -1.67
CA GLU A 96 12.46 5.72 -2.39
C GLU A 96 12.70 5.32 -3.84
N TYR A 97 12.29 6.17 -4.79
CA TYR A 97 12.50 5.95 -6.22
C TYR A 97 12.98 7.25 -6.89
N GLN A 98 14.15 7.20 -7.55
CA GLN A 98 14.78 8.36 -8.17
C GLN A 98 14.89 9.58 -7.23
N GLY A 99 15.23 9.35 -5.95
CA GLY A 99 15.35 10.38 -4.92
C GLY A 99 14.02 10.90 -4.35
N ASN A 100 12.88 10.36 -4.79
CA ASN A 100 11.55 10.74 -4.31
C ASN A 100 11.04 9.74 -3.29
N LYS A 101 10.49 10.23 -2.18
CA LYS A 101 9.96 9.40 -1.10
C LYS A 101 8.46 9.19 -1.23
N HIS A 102 8.08 7.94 -1.37
CA HIS A 102 6.71 7.47 -1.47
C HIS A 102 6.31 6.81 -0.17
N GLN A 103 5.27 7.32 0.48
CA GLN A 103 4.73 6.72 1.69
C GLN A 103 4.15 5.33 1.39
N ILE A 104 4.34 4.38 2.30
CA ILE A 104 3.72 3.05 2.22
C ILE A 104 2.65 2.97 3.30
N ASP A 105 1.42 2.82 2.84
CA ASP A 105 0.24 2.69 3.67
C ASP A 105 -0.22 1.23 3.67
N GLY A 106 -0.28 0.64 4.85
CA GLY A 106 -0.73 -0.72 5.08
C GLY A 106 -2.20 -0.72 5.49
N LEU A 107 -3.04 -1.28 4.63
CA LEU A 107 -4.45 -1.49 4.89
C LEU A 107 -4.59 -2.89 5.47
N ILE A 108 -4.54 -3.00 6.80
CA ILE A 108 -4.53 -4.27 7.52
C ILE A 108 -5.95 -4.83 7.60
N VAL A 109 -6.15 -6.02 7.06
CA VAL A 109 -7.43 -6.71 7.00
C VAL A 109 -7.38 -7.96 7.88
N ILE A 110 -7.99 -7.83 9.05
CA ILE A 110 -8.20 -8.93 10.01
C ILE A 110 -9.56 -9.60 9.70
N PRO A 111 -9.60 -10.88 9.30
CA PRO A 111 -10.84 -11.55 8.85
C PRO A 111 -12.00 -11.53 9.85
N SER A 112 -11.73 -11.67 11.15
CA SER A 112 -12.77 -11.62 12.19
C SER A 112 -13.32 -10.21 12.47
N LYS A 113 -12.56 -9.14 12.13
CA LYS A 113 -12.93 -7.74 12.37
C LYS A 113 -13.54 -7.06 11.15
N HIS A 114 -13.12 -7.45 9.94
CA HIS A 114 -13.31 -6.64 8.74
C HIS A 114 -14.18 -7.31 7.65
N ASN A 115 -14.87 -6.49 6.86
CA ASN A 115 -15.70 -6.97 5.76
C ASN A 115 -14.86 -7.36 4.53
N LEU A 116 -14.61 -8.66 4.36
CA LEU A 116 -13.82 -9.21 3.25
C LEU A 116 -14.47 -9.00 1.86
N ASN A 117 -15.80 -9.04 1.77
CA ASN A 117 -16.49 -8.81 0.49
C ASN A 117 -16.25 -7.37 0.00
N LYS A 118 -16.31 -6.39 0.92
CA LYS A 118 -16.05 -4.99 0.59
C LYS A 118 -14.58 -4.77 0.18
N MET A 119 -13.65 -5.48 0.82
CA MET A 119 -12.25 -5.49 0.39
C MET A 119 -12.12 -6.04 -1.04
N GLN A 120 -12.70 -7.20 -1.33
CA GLN A 120 -12.64 -7.83 -2.66
C GLN A 120 -13.21 -6.92 -3.75
N GLU A 121 -14.35 -6.28 -3.51
CA GLU A 121 -14.94 -5.32 -4.45
C GLU A 121 -14.04 -4.09 -4.64
N ALA A 122 -13.36 -3.61 -3.59
CA ALA A 122 -12.42 -2.48 -3.71
C ALA A 122 -11.16 -2.82 -4.53
N LEU A 123 -10.67 -4.06 -4.43
CA LEU A 123 -9.49 -4.55 -5.15
C LEU A 123 -9.76 -4.85 -6.63
N LYS A 124 -11.00 -5.19 -6.97
CA LYS A 124 -11.40 -5.68 -8.30
C LYS A 124 -10.95 -4.77 -9.44
N GLY A 125 -10.06 -5.29 -10.29
CA GLY A 125 -9.52 -4.60 -11.47
C GLY A 125 -8.53 -3.47 -11.16
N ARG A 126 -8.12 -3.30 -9.89
CA ARG A 126 -7.29 -2.18 -9.41
C ARG A 126 -6.13 -2.62 -8.53
N SER A 127 -5.87 -3.93 -8.46
CA SER A 127 -4.85 -4.50 -7.58
C SER A 127 -3.98 -5.54 -8.29
N LYS A 128 -2.74 -5.68 -7.81
CA LYS A 128 -1.82 -6.75 -8.20
C LYS A 128 -1.43 -7.54 -6.94
N LYS A 129 -1.56 -8.86 -6.99
CA LYS A 129 -1.25 -9.76 -5.87
C LYS A 129 0.27 -9.97 -5.77
N LEU A 130 0.81 -9.96 -4.54
CA LEU A 130 2.21 -10.24 -4.23
C LEU A 130 2.39 -11.64 -3.60
N ILE A 131 1.52 -11.99 -2.63
CA ILE A 131 1.48 -13.27 -1.90
C ILE A 131 0.04 -13.78 -1.86
#